data_AF-A0AAD0Q0R1-F1
#
_entry.id   AF-A0AAD0Q0R1-F1
#
_cell.length_a   1.000
_cell.length_b   1.000
_cell.length_c   1.000
_cell.angle_alpha   90.00
_cell.angle_beta   90.00
_cell.angle_gamma   90.00
#
_symmetry.space_group_name_H-M   'P 1'
#
loop_
_entity.id
_entity.type
_entity.pdbx_description
1 polymer ?
#
loop_
_entity_poly.entity_id
_entity_poly.type
_entity_poly.pdbx_seq_one_letter_code
_entity_poly.pdbx_strand_id
1 'polypeptide(L)'
;MFRINVGSFKVGNRVISTGVPKGFPDLFGFRRSDGKAIFLEVKTPKGRLRKEQKTFKEALSKQNVVYGVVRNLEDARKIILRT
;
A
#
# COMPACT_ATOMS: atom_id res chain seq x y z
N MET A 1 -4.44 -10.14 3.57
CA MET A 1 -3.87 -8.79 3.57
C MET A 1 -2.69 -8.79 4.53
N PHE A 2 -1.59 -8.17 4.15
CA PHE A 2 -0.36 -8.09 4.92
C PHE A 2 0.05 -6.63 5.04
N ARG A 3 0.72 -6.30 6.15
CA ARG A 3 1.25 -4.96 6.41
C ARG A 3 2.76 -5.00 6.29
N ILE A 4 3.36 -3.98 5.69
CA ILE A 4 4.82 -3.87 5.58
C ILE A 4 5.33 -2.52 6.07
N ASN A 5 6.52 -2.53 6.68
CA ASN A 5 7.28 -1.31 6.94
C ASN A 5 8.10 -0.95 5.70
N VAL A 6 8.18 0.32 5.35
CA VAL A 6 9.08 0.81 4.31
C VAL A 6 10.24 1.53 4.96
N GLY A 7 11.46 1.07 4.70
CA GLY A 7 12.68 1.76 5.15
C GLY A 7 13.80 0.82 5.53
N SER A 8 14.75 1.39 6.26
CA SER A 8 15.88 0.66 6.82
C SER A 8 15.99 0.95 8.31
N PHE A 9 16.32 -0.07 9.08
CA PHE A 9 16.41 0.02 10.53
C PHE A 9 17.67 -0.69 11.02
N LYS A 10 18.23 -0.19 12.12
CA LYS A 10 19.40 -0.76 12.77
C LYS A 10 18.97 -1.85 13.73
N VAL A 11 19.56 -3.04 13.62
CA VAL A 11 19.38 -4.17 14.54
C VAL A 11 20.75 -4.59 15.04
N GLY A 12 21.05 -4.30 16.30
CA GLY A 12 22.40 -4.44 16.85
C GLY A 12 23.41 -3.61 16.04
N ASN A 13 24.43 -4.27 15.49
CA ASN A 13 25.45 -3.62 14.66
C ASN A 13 25.17 -3.67 13.14
N ARG A 14 23.98 -4.13 12.72
CA ARG A 14 23.62 -4.28 11.30
C ARG A 14 22.51 -3.32 10.91
N VAL A 15 22.54 -2.86 9.67
CA VAL A 15 21.40 -2.16 9.04
C VAL A 15 20.65 -3.15 8.17
N ILE A 16 19.34 -3.26 8.37
CA ILE A 16 18.44 -4.10 7.59
C ILE A 16 17.53 -3.20 6.79
N SER A 17 17.41 -3.46 5.49
CA SER A 17 16.41 -2.83 4.61
C SER A 17 15.24 -3.78 4.42
N THR A 18 14.01 -3.23 4.35
CA THR A 18 12.82 -4.05 4.06
C THR A 18 12.71 -4.48 2.61
N GLY A 19 13.58 -3.97 1.72
CA GLY A 19 13.68 -4.41 0.33
C GLY A 19 12.60 -3.86 -0.61
N VAL A 20 11.57 -3.19 -0.08
CA VAL A 20 10.53 -2.53 -0.89
C VAL A 20 10.89 -1.07 -1.21
N PRO A 21 10.47 -0.56 -2.38
CA PRO A 21 10.79 0.80 -2.79
C PRO A 21 10.12 1.84 -1.87
N LYS A 22 10.70 3.04 -1.82
CA LYS A 22 10.06 4.19 -1.16
C LYS A 22 8.68 4.45 -1.77
N GLY A 23 7.69 4.71 -0.92
CA GLY A 23 6.32 4.94 -1.35
C GLY A 23 5.50 3.66 -1.61
N PHE A 24 6.05 2.48 -1.33
CA PHE A 24 5.28 1.24 -1.35
C PHE A 24 4.08 1.32 -0.36
N PRO A 25 2.88 0.86 -0.74
CA PRO A 25 1.67 0.97 0.08
C PRO A 25 1.75 0.20 1.41
N ASP A 26 1.12 0.72 2.46
CA ASP A 26 1.18 0.14 3.81
C ASP A 26 0.63 -1.28 3.89
N LEU A 27 -0.46 -1.56 3.17
CA LEU A 27 -1.12 -2.86 3.13
C LEU A 27 -1.14 -3.42 1.70
N PHE A 28 -0.88 -4.72 1.58
CA PHE A 28 -0.92 -5.40 0.28
C PHE A 28 -1.41 -6.84 0.39
N GLY A 29 -1.78 -7.44 -0.73
CA GLY A 29 -2.24 -8.83 -0.81
C GLY A 29 -2.93 -9.12 -2.12
N PHE A 30 -3.87 -10.06 -2.10
CA PHE A 30 -4.67 -10.41 -3.27
C PHE A 30 -6.11 -10.71 -2.86
N ARG A 31 -7.05 -10.46 -3.78
CA ARG A 31 -8.46 -10.79 -3.63
C ARG A 31 -8.68 -12.24 -4.04
N ARG A 32 -9.28 -13.04 -3.16
CA ARG A 32 -9.43 -14.49 -3.39
C ARG A 32 -10.37 -14.84 -4.53
N SER A 33 -11.38 -14.01 -4.81
CA SER A 33 -12.42 -14.31 -5.82
C SER A 33 -11.92 -14.21 -7.25
N ASP A 34 -10.94 -13.35 -7.54
CA ASP A 34 -10.46 -13.07 -8.90
C ASP A 34 -8.94 -12.95 -9.01
N GLY A 35 -8.21 -13.20 -7.92
CA GLY A 35 -6.75 -13.14 -7.87
C GLY A 35 -6.14 -11.74 -8.00
N LYS A 36 -6.95 -10.67 -8.12
CA LYS A 36 -6.43 -9.31 -8.31
C LYS A 36 -5.57 -8.91 -7.12
N ALA A 37 -4.36 -8.41 -7.39
CA ALA A 37 -3.53 -7.81 -6.36
C ALA A 37 -4.24 -6.58 -5.75
N ILE A 38 -4.10 -6.42 -4.44
CA ILE A 38 -4.64 -5.29 -3.68
C ILE A 38 -3.49 -4.53 -3.04
N PHE A 39 -3.54 -3.21 -3.12
CA PHE A 39 -2.61 -2.29 -2.49
C PHE A 39 -3.39 -1.15 -1.83
N LEU A 40 -3.23 -0.97 -0.52
CA LEU A 40 -3.89 0.11 0.22
C LEU A 40 -2.86 0.96 0.93
N GLU A 41 -2.97 2.27 0.73
CA GLU A 41 -2.19 3.27 1.43
C GLU A 41 -3.05 3.89 2.54
N VAL A 42 -2.63 3.77 3.79
CA VAL A 42 -3.41 4.21 4.95
C VAL A 42 -3.03 5.64 5.30
N LYS A 43 -4.02 6.52 5.39
CA LYS A 43 -3.83 7.90 5.81
C LYS A 43 -4.75 8.27 6.96
N THR A 44 -4.29 9.21 7.77
CA THR A 44 -5.18 9.92 8.71
C THR A 44 -6.23 10.72 7.92
N PRO A 45 -7.30 11.20 8.56
CA PRO A 45 -8.33 11.99 7.88
C PRO A 45 -7.78 13.16 7.03
N LYS A 46 -6.78 13.88 7.56
CA LYS A 46 -6.09 14.99 6.89
C LYS A 46 -4.80 14.61 6.15
N GLY A 47 -4.36 13.35 6.27
CA GLY A 47 -3.12 12.85 5.69
C GLY A 47 -3.13 12.92 4.16
N ARG A 48 -1.99 13.33 3.59
CA ARG A 48 -1.79 13.46 2.13
C ARG A 48 -0.71 12.50 1.65
N LEU A 49 -0.82 12.07 0.39
CA LEU A 49 0.21 11.26 -0.26
C LEU A 49 1.51 12.07 -0.40
N ARG A 50 2.63 11.43 -0.06
CA ARG A 50 3.97 11.94 -0.38
C ARG A 50 4.25 11.79 -1.88
N LYS A 51 5.31 12.45 -2.38
CA LYS A 51 5.67 12.43 -3.80
C LYS A 51 5.82 11.01 -4.34
N GLU A 52 6.58 10.17 -3.64
CA GLU A 52 6.86 8.79 -4.03
C GLU A 52 5.59 7.92 -4.05
N GLN A 53 4.67 8.16 -3.11
CA GLN A 53 3.39 7.45 -3.04
C GLN A 53 2.45 7.85 -4.18
N LYS A 54 2.51 9.11 -4.65
CA LYS A 54 1.79 9.55 -5.86
C LYS A 54 2.34 8.84 -7.10
N THR A 55 3.66 8.76 -7.23
CA THR A 55 4.30 8.02 -8.32
C THR A 55 3.91 6.54 -8.30
N PHE A 56 3.87 5.90 -7.12
CA PHE A 56 3.43 4.52 -6.99
C PHE A 56 1.95 4.34 -7.41
N LYS A 57 1.07 5.25 -6.97
CA LYS A 57 -0.34 5.29 -7.41
C LYS A 57 -0.46 5.35 -8.93
N GLU A 58 0.29 6.24 -9.57
CA GLU A 58 0.29 6.42 -11.04
C GLU A 58 0.82 5.19 -11.78
N ALA A 59 1.78 4.47 -11.19
CA ALA A 59 2.27 3.22 -11.75
C ALA A 59 1.19 2.13 -11.68
N LEU A 60 0.52 1.98 -10.53
CA LEU A 60 -0.54 0.98 -10.35
C LEU A 60 -1.82 1.29 -11.13
N SER A 61 -2.15 2.56 -11.39
CA SER A 61 -3.35 2.93 -12.15
C SER A 61 -3.34 2.44 -13.60
N LYS A 62 -2.16 2.01 -14.09
CA LYS A 62 -1.99 1.42 -15.43
C LYS A 62 -2.05 -0.10 -15.42
N GLN A 63 -2.28 -0.72 -14.27
CA GLN A 63 -2.26 -2.17 -14.08
C GLN A 63 -3.64 -2.68 -13.71
N ASN A 64 -3.91 -3.96 -13.97
CA ASN A 64 -5.15 -4.63 -13.55
C ASN A 64 -5.07 -5.05 -12.07
N VAL A 65 -4.99 -4.06 -11.18
CA VAL A 65 -4.87 -4.24 -9.73
C VAL A 65 -5.82 -3.30 -9.00
N VAL A 66 -6.13 -3.62 -7.75
CA VAL A 66 -6.92 -2.76 -6.87
C VAL A 66 -5.96 -1.89 -6.07
N TYR A 67 -6.07 -0.57 -6.23
CA TYR A 67 -5.35 0.40 -5.40
C TYR A 67 -6.29 1.41 -4.76
N GLY A 68 -6.02 1.81 -3.52
CA GLY A 68 -6.73 2.94 -2.93
C GLY A 68 -6.08 3.53 -1.70
N VAL A 69 -6.41 4.80 -1.44
CA VAL A 69 -6.04 5.49 -0.20
C VAL A 69 -7.20 5.34 0.78
N VAL A 70 -6.95 4.75 1.94
CA VAL A 70 -7.97 4.45 2.95
C VAL A 70 -7.74 5.28 4.19
N ARG A 71 -8.82 5.76 4.81
CA ARG A 71 -8.77 6.50 6.09
C ARG A 71 -9.47 5.79 7.23
N ASN A 72 -10.25 4.76 6.90
CA ASN A 72 -11.01 3.97 7.84
C ASN A 72 -11.35 2.60 7.20
N LEU A 73 -12.00 1.74 7.98
CA LEU A 73 -12.38 0.40 7.54
C LEU A 73 -13.38 0.40 6.38
N GLU A 74 -14.28 1.38 6.34
CA GLU A 74 -15.33 1.46 5.32
C GLU A 74 -14.77 1.83 3.94
N ASP A 75 -13.80 2.75 3.88
CA ASP A 75 -13.03 3.03 2.67
C ASP A 75 -12.35 1.75 2.14
N ALA A 76 -11.72 1.00 3.04
CA ALA A 76 -11.03 -0.23 2.69
C ALA A 76 -11.99 -1.27 2.12
N ARG A 77 -13.15 -1.49 2.77
CA ARG A 77 -14.19 -2.38 2.26
C ARG A 77 -14.68 -1.97 0.88
N LYS A 78 -15.02 -0.69 0.70
CA LYS A 78 -15.46 -0.14 -0.59
C LYS A 78 -14.42 -0.35 -1.68
N ILE A 79 -13.13 -0.16 -1.40
CA ILE A 79 -12.06 -0.35 -2.39
C ILE A 79 -11.87 -1.84 -2.72
N ILE A 80 -11.79 -2.70 -1.70
CA ILE A 80 -11.50 -4.14 -1.87
C ILE A 80 -12.65 -4.88 -2.55
N LEU A 81 -13.91 -4.47 -2.31
CA LEU A 81 -15.10 -5.16 -2.81
C LEU A 81 -15.62 -4.63 -4.15
N ARG A 82 -15.01 -3.57 -4.72
CA ARG A 82 -15.36 -3.07 -6.06
C ARG A 82 -15.07 -4.12 -7.13
N THR A 83 -16.08 -4.51 -7.90
CA THR A 83 -15.94 -5.44 -9.02
C THR A 83 -15.16 -4.83 -10.16
#